data_AF-A0A2V5VYT7-F1
#
_entry.id   AF-A0A2V5VYT7-F1
#
_cell.length_a   1.000
_cell.length_b   1.000
_cell.length_c   1.000
_cell.angle_alpha   90.00
_cell.angle_beta   90.00
_cell.angle_gamma   90.00
#
_symmetry.space_group_name_H-M   'P 1'
#
loop_
_entity.id
_entity.type
_entity.pdbx_description
1 polymer ?
#
loop_
_entity_poly.entity_id
_entity_poly.type
_entity_poly.pdbx_seq_one_letter_code
_entity_poly.pdbx_strand_id
1 'polypeptide(L)'
;MIDAASFRNVRLRGGYVIAEIEFTREPLVDALGREAAAQTRIVGNEFRLMIRADLDEQELSITLYHEILEAASVASLHPPSAVAEFNEGDFERAAQTWHEKLGVVTPEKLNDMLQSFGFRGE
;
A
#
# COMPACT_ATOMS: atom_id res chain seq x y z
N MET A 1 -7.64 -0.26 16.26
CA MET A 1 -8.18 0.24 14.99
C MET A 1 -7.13 1.15 14.38
N ILE A 2 -6.73 0.88 13.14
CA ILE A 2 -5.75 1.69 12.40
C ILE A 2 -6.35 3.08 12.15
N ASP A 3 -5.63 4.13 12.56
CA ASP A 3 -6.04 5.52 12.32
C ASP A 3 -5.49 5.99 10.97
N ALA A 4 -6.36 6.16 9.98
CA ALA A 4 -5.99 6.67 8.66
C ALA A 4 -5.33 8.06 8.72
N ALA A 5 -5.67 8.90 9.71
CA ALA A 5 -5.06 10.21 9.87
C ALA A 5 -3.56 10.13 10.17
N SER A 6 -3.10 9.03 10.78
CA SER A 6 -1.68 8.80 11.09
C SER A 6 -0.81 8.61 9.83
N PHE A 7 -1.42 8.29 8.68
CA PHE A 7 -0.71 8.11 7.41
C PHE A 7 -0.69 9.38 6.55
N ARG A 8 -1.42 10.43 6.93
CA ARG A 8 -1.56 11.63 6.11
C ARG A 8 -0.24 12.39 6.01
N ASN A 9 0.18 12.69 4.78
CA ASN A 9 1.45 13.34 4.44
C ASN A 9 2.69 12.58 4.94
N VAL A 10 2.58 11.28 5.19
CA VAL A 10 3.72 10.44 5.54
C VAL A 10 4.62 10.31 4.32
N ARG A 11 5.91 10.60 4.50
CA ARG A 11 6.94 10.28 3.51
C ARG A 11 7.31 8.81 3.59
N LEU A 12 7.41 8.21 2.42
CA LEU A 12 7.80 6.84 2.22
C LEU A 12 9.13 6.78 1.47
N ARG A 13 9.88 5.71 1.71
CA ARG A 13 11.08 5.40 0.93
C ARG A 13 10.77 5.37 -0.56
N GLY A 14 11.73 5.82 -1.37
CA GLY A 14 11.52 6.08 -2.79
C GLY A 14 11.03 7.50 -3.10
N GLY A 15 10.89 8.35 -2.08
CA GLY A 15 10.46 9.75 -2.23
C GLY A 15 8.96 9.88 -2.44
N TYR A 16 8.17 8.88 -2.07
CA TYR A 16 6.73 8.88 -2.19
C TYR A 16 6.05 9.50 -0.97
N VAL A 17 4.79 9.90 -1.11
CA VAL A 17 3.99 10.47 -0.03
C VAL A 17 2.62 9.82 -0.02
N ILE A 18 2.15 9.37 1.14
CA ILE A 18 0.73 9.06 1.32
C ILE A 18 -0.01 10.38 1.52
N ALA A 19 -0.66 10.87 0.46
CA ALA A 19 -1.38 12.14 0.51
C ALA A 19 -2.65 12.01 1.34
N GLU A 20 -3.42 10.94 1.12
CA GLU A 20 -4.66 10.67 1.87
C GLU A 20 -5.03 9.18 1.85
N ILE A 21 -5.73 8.77 2.90
CA ILE A 21 -6.44 7.50 2.99
C ILE A 21 -7.87 7.84 3.38
N GLU A 22 -8.82 7.47 2.53
CA GLU A 22 -10.25 7.67 2.77
C GLU A 22 -10.96 6.32 2.86
N PHE A 23 -11.97 6.25 3.73
CA PHE A 23 -12.81 5.07 3.85
C PHE A 23 -14.16 5.30 3.19
N THR A 24 -14.63 4.32 2.44
CA THR A 24 -15.93 4.36 1.77
C THR A 24 -16.78 3.13 2.07
N ARG A 25 -18.10 3.32 2.02
CA ARG A 25 -19.09 2.23 2.01
C ARG A 25 -19.61 1.93 0.61
N GLU A 26 -19.20 2.71 -0.37
CA GLU A 26 -19.53 2.45 -1.77
C GLU A 26 -18.70 1.26 -2.28
N PRO A 27 -19.25 0.40 -3.14
CA PRO A 27 -18.51 -0.70 -3.73
C PRO A 27 -17.29 -0.17 -4.49
N LEU A 28 -16.11 -0.72 -4.17
CA LEU A 28 -14.91 -0.51 -4.95
C LEU A 28 -14.76 -1.66 -5.96
N VAL A 29 -14.34 -1.30 -7.17
CA VAL A 29 -14.11 -2.28 -8.24
C VAL A 29 -12.72 -2.12 -8.84
N ASP A 30 -12.10 -3.24 -9.21
CA ASP A 30 -10.83 -3.25 -9.94
C ASP A 30 -11.03 -2.89 -11.43
N ALA A 31 -9.93 -2.90 -12.19
CA ALA A 31 -9.94 -2.60 -13.62
C ALA A 31 -10.79 -3.59 -14.47
N LEU A 32 -11.13 -4.76 -13.92
CA LEU A 32 -11.96 -5.79 -14.56
C LEU A 32 -13.42 -5.73 -14.06
N GLY A 33 -13.77 -4.77 -13.20
CA GLY A 33 -15.11 -4.64 -12.62
C GLY A 33 -15.40 -5.63 -11.49
N ARG A 34 -14.38 -6.29 -10.93
CA ARG A 34 -14.51 -7.20 -9.78
C ARG A 34 -14.43 -6.42 -8.49
N GLU A 35 -15.05 -6.92 -7.43
CA GLU A 35 -14.99 -6.30 -6.11
C GLU A 35 -13.54 -6.17 -5.61
N ALA A 36 -13.19 -5.00 -5.08
CA ALA A 36 -11.86 -4.68 -4.59
C ALA A 36 -11.91 -4.19 -3.12
N ALA A 37 -10.83 -4.44 -2.37
CA ALA A 37 -10.68 -3.94 -1.00
C ALA A 37 -10.30 -2.45 -0.97
N ALA A 38 -9.51 -2.03 -1.95
CA ALA A 38 -9.03 -0.67 -2.08
C ALA A 38 -8.85 -0.25 -3.55
N GLN A 39 -8.64 1.04 -3.75
CA GLN A 39 -8.19 1.64 -5.00
C GLN A 39 -7.11 2.65 -4.68
N THR A 40 -5.96 2.53 -5.36
CA THR A 40 -4.88 3.51 -5.25
C THR A 40 -4.78 4.37 -6.51
N ARG A 41 -4.82 5.68 -6.32
CA ARG A 41 -4.51 6.67 -7.36
C ARG A 41 -3.12 7.24 -7.14
N ILE A 42 -2.28 7.13 -8.17
CA ILE A 42 -0.93 7.67 -8.20
C ILE A 42 -0.93 9.00 -8.95
N VAL A 43 -0.47 10.07 -8.31
CA VAL A 43 -0.31 11.40 -8.92
C VAL A 43 1.11 11.88 -8.67
N GLY A 44 1.99 11.72 -9.67
CA GLY A 44 3.42 11.97 -9.49
C GLY A 44 3.99 10.99 -8.45
N ASN A 45 4.45 11.51 -7.31
CA ASN A 45 4.94 10.72 -6.19
C ASN A 45 3.93 10.60 -5.02
N GLU A 46 2.70 11.10 -5.20
CA GLU A 46 1.64 11.02 -4.19
C GLU A 46 0.75 9.80 -4.40
N PHE A 47 0.45 9.09 -3.30
CA PHE A 47 -0.52 8.01 -3.23
C PHE A 47 -1.78 8.47 -2.53
N ARG A 48 -2.93 8.25 -3.17
CA ARG A 48 -4.26 8.53 -2.63
C ARG A 48 -5.04 7.23 -2.62
N LEU A 49 -5.40 6.76 -1.43
CA LEU A 49 -6.03 5.46 -1.24
C LEU A 49 -7.50 5.65 -0.87
N MET A 50 -8.37 4.92 -1.55
CA MET A 50 -9.75 4.72 -1.14
C MET A 50 -9.91 3.28 -0.68
N ILE A 51 -10.37 3.04 0.54
CA ILE A 51 -10.45 1.71 1.13
C ILE A 51 -11.87 1.44 1.63
N ARG A 52 -12.32 0.20 1.52
CA ARG A 52 -13.60 -0.22 2.10
C ARG A 52 -13.62 -0.03 3.62
N ALA A 53 -14.73 0.50 4.12
CA ALA A 53 -14.92 0.83 5.53
C ALA A 53 -15.29 -0.38 6.42
N ASP A 54 -15.59 -1.53 5.83
CA ASP A 54 -16.03 -2.74 6.52
C ASP A 54 -14.93 -3.78 6.75
N LEU A 55 -13.69 -3.48 6.34
CA LEU A 55 -12.53 -4.31 6.62
C LEU A 55 -12.21 -4.35 8.12
N ASP A 56 -11.87 -5.53 8.63
CA ASP A 56 -11.30 -5.64 9.97
C ASP A 56 -9.85 -5.10 10.04
N GLU A 57 -9.26 -5.08 11.24
CA GLU A 57 -7.91 -4.53 11.43
C GLU A 57 -6.82 -5.32 10.69
N GLN A 58 -7.00 -6.64 10.57
CA GLN A 58 -6.06 -7.50 9.87
C GLN A 58 -6.17 -7.27 8.36
N GLU A 59 -7.39 -7.30 7.82
CA GLU A 59 -7.68 -7.04 6.41
C GLU A 59 -7.14 -5.67 5.99
N LEU A 60 -7.49 -4.61 6.75
CA LEU A 60 -7.00 -3.26 6.49
C LEU A 60 -5.46 -3.18 6.54
N SER A 61 -4.83 -3.87 7.50
CA SER A 61 -3.38 -3.88 7.58
C SER A 61 -2.72 -4.54 6.36
N ILE A 62 -3.27 -5.66 5.89
CA ILE A 62 -2.76 -6.38 4.71
C ILE A 62 -2.97 -5.52 3.48
N THR A 63 -4.17 -4.95 3.29
CA THR A 63 -4.47 -4.04 2.19
C THR A 63 -3.49 -2.87 2.14
N LEU A 64 -3.15 -2.25 3.27
CA LEU A 64 -2.18 -1.13 3.27
C LEU A 64 -0.75 -1.57 2.93
N TYR A 65 -0.29 -2.74 3.37
CA TYR A 65 1.00 -3.25 2.90
C TYR A 65 0.98 -3.54 1.39
N HIS A 66 -0.11 -4.12 0.89
CA HIS A 66 -0.30 -4.44 -0.53
C HIS A 66 -0.24 -3.17 -1.38
N GLU A 67 -1.19 -2.26 -1.17
CA GLU A 67 -1.40 -1.08 -2.00
C GLU A 67 -0.17 -0.18 -2.03
N ILE A 68 0.54 -0.04 -0.90
CA ILE A 68 1.74 0.80 -0.83
C ILE A 68 2.92 0.16 -1.56
N LEU A 69 3.10 -1.16 -1.45
CA LEU A 69 4.18 -1.85 -2.17
C LEU A 69 3.94 -1.83 -3.67
N GLU A 70 2.70 -2.10 -4.09
CA GLU A 70 2.30 -2.06 -5.49
C GLU A 70 2.44 -0.64 -6.05
N ALA A 71 1.87 0.37 -5.39
CA ALA A 71 1.94 1.75 -5.84
C ALA A 71 3.38 2.25 -5.97
N ALA A 72 4.26 1.94 -5.01
CA ALA A 72 5.68 2.27 -5.09
C ALA A 72 6.38 1.59 -6.27
N SER A 73 6.00 0.35 -6.58
CA SER A 73 6.55 -0.44 -7.69
C SER A 73 6.09 0.10 -9.04
N VAL A 74 4.79 0.37 -9.18
CA VAL A 74 4.16 0.89 -10.41
C VAL A 74 4.57 2.34 -10.69
N ALA A 75 4.68 3.18 -9.66
CA ALA A 75 5.09 4.58 -9.81
C ALA A 75 6.59 4.74 -10.16
N SER A 76 7.40 3.70 -9.92
CA SER A 76 8.85 3.79 -10.13
C SER A 76 9.20 3.67 -11.61
N LEU A 77 9.99 4.60 -12.13
CA LEU A 77 10.60 4.46 -13.47
C LEU A 77 11.61 3.31 -13.53
N HIS A 78 12.23 3.00 -12.40
CA HIS A 78 13.24 1.95 -12.25
C HIS A 78 12.98 1.20 -10.93
N PRO A 79 11.93 0.35 -10.88
CA PRO A 79 11.59 -0.37 -9.68
C PRO A 79 12.76 -1.27 -9.24
N PRO A 80 12.94 -1.51 -7.93
CA PRO A 80 13.90 -2.49 -7.46
C PRO A 80 13.66 -3.86 -8.10
N SER A 81 14.74 -4.60 -8.41
CA SER A 81 14.63 -5.92 -9.06
C SER A 81 13.78 -6.92 -8.27
N ALA A 82 13.66 -6.73 -6.96
CA ALA A 82 12.85 -7.59 -6.09
C ALA A 82 11.34 -7.51 -6.40
N VAL A 83 10.87 -6.42 -7.01
CA VAL A 83 9.44 -6.18 -7.31
C VAL A 83 9.17 -5.94 -8.80
N ALA A 84 10.22 -5.88 -9.63
CA ALA A 84 10.10 -5.55 -11.05
C ALA A 84 9.20 -6.52 -11.85
N GLU A 85 9.13 -7.78 -11.42
CA GLU A 85 8.34 -8.85 -12.07
C GLU A 85 7.18 -9.33 -11.19
N PHE A 86 6.82 -8.59 -10.14
CA PHE A 86 5.68 -8.96 -9.31
C PHE A 86 4.38 -8.86 -10.10
N ASN A 87 3.55 -9.88 -9.95
CA ASN A 87 2.13 -9.79 -10.28
C ASN A 87 1.30 -9.60 -9.01
N GLU A 88 -0.01 -9.42 -9.17
CA GLU A 88 -1.00 -9.32 -8.08
C GLU A 88 -0.81 -10.35 -6.96
N GLY A 89 -0.62 -11.63 -7.33
CA GLY A 89 -0.47 -12.70 -6.36
C GLY A 89 0.84 -12.65 -5.56
N ASP A 90 1.88 -12.00 -6.12
CA ASP A 90 3.13 -11.78 -5.42
C ASP A 90 3.04 -10.58 -4.47
N PHE A 91 2.34 -9.50 -4.86
CA PHE A 91 2.02 -8.39 -3.95
C PHE A 91 1.17 -8.85 -2.77
N GLU A 92 0.12 -9.63 -3.03
CA GLU A 92 -0.74 -10.17 -1.99
C GLU A 92 0.03 -11.06 -0.99
N ARG A 93 0.87 -11.97 -1.50
CA ARG A 93 1.69 -12.83 -0.65
C ARG A 93 2.72 -12.03 0.16
N ALA A 94 3.32 -11.00 -0.45
CA ALA A 94 4.23 -10.11 0.26
C ALA A 94 3.52 -9.37 1.39
N ALA A 95 2.33 -8.80 1.13
CA ALA A 95 1.54 -8.08 2.11
C ALA A 95 1.18 -8.96 3.32
N GLN A 96 0.71 -10.18 3.06
CA GLN A 96 0.44 -11.18 4.11
C GLN A 96 1.69 -11.49 4.93
N THR A 97 2.82 -11.75 4.26
CA THR A 97 4.11 -12.06 4.91
C THR A 97 4.56 -10.90 5.82
N TRP A 98 4.40 -9.66 5.37
CA TRP A 98 4.77 -8.47 6.15
C TRP A 98 3.84 -8.23 7.33
N HIS A 99 2.54 -8.47 7.17
CA HIS A 99 1.61 -8.48 8.28
C HIS A 99 1.94 -9.56 9.31
N GLU A 100 2.26 -10.79 8.89
CA GLU A 100 2.68 -11.85 9.81
C GLU A 100 3.97 -11.50 10.57
N LYS A 101 4.93 -10.86 9.89
CA LYS A 101 6.22 -10.51 10.46
C LYS A 101 6.19 -9.32 11.40
N LEU A 102 5.46 -8.26 11.04
CA LEU A 102 5.47 -6.98 11.76
C LEU A 102 4.15 -6.69 12.50
N GLY A 103 3.10 -7.45 12.24
CA GLY A 103 1.75 -7.18 12.72
C GLY A 103 1.13 -5.96 12.04
N VAL A 104 0.18 -5.35 12.77
CA VAL A 104 -0.61 -4.19 12.35
C VAL A 104 0.28 -3.08 11.77
N VAL A 105 -0.07 -2.62 10.58
CA VAL A 105 0.65 -1.61 9.81
C VAL A 105 0.75 -0.27 10.54
N THR A 106 1.92 0.36 10.41
CA THR A 106 2.17 1.76 10.79
C THR A 106 3.03 2.41 9.70
N PRO A 107 3.13 3.75 9.65
CA PRO A 107 4.03 4.46 8.74
C PRO A 107 5.48 3.95 8.75
N GLU A 108 6.01 3.63 9.93
CA GLU A 108 7.36 3.11 10.09
C GLU A 108 7.49 1.72 9.46
N LYS A 109 6.51 0.85 9.67
CA LYS A 109 6.51 -0.51 9.13
C LYS A 109 6.35 -0.54 7.60
N LEU A 110 5.60 0.39 7.03
CA LEU A 110 5.56 0.59 5.57
C LEU A 110 6.96 0.94 5.03
N ASN A 111 7.68 1.83 5.72
CA ASN A 111 9.03 2.19 5.35
C ASN A 111 10.03 1.03 5.52
N ASP A 112 9.89 0.22 6.57
CA ASP A 112 10.69 -0.99 6.77
C ASP A 112 10.46 -2.01 5.65
N MET A 113 9.20 -2.21 5.25
CA MET A 113 8.83 -3.05 4.12
C MET A 113 9.46 -2.53 2.82
N LEU A 114 9.24 -1.25 2.47
CA LEU A 114 9.79 -0.66 1.24
C LEU A 114 11.33 -0.74 1.22
N GLN A 115 11.99 -0.53 2.37
CA GLN A 115 13.43 -0.71 2.48
C GLN A 115 13.88 -2.12 2.11
N SER A 116 13.16 -3.13 2.60
CA SER A 116 13.49 -4.53 2.38
C SER A 116 13.41 -4.94 0.91
N PHE A 117 12.50 -4.31 0.16
CA PHE A 117 12.37 -4.49 -1.29
C PHE A 117 13.35 -3.63 -2.08
N GLY A 118 14.13 -2.78 -1.42
CA GLY A 118 15.21 -2.03 -2.05
C GLY A 118 14.83 -0.62 -2.48
N PHE A 119 13.66 -0.10 -2.09
CA PHE A 119 13.35 1.32 -2.25
C PHE A 119 14.25 2.16 -1.33
N ARG A 120 14.99 3.11 -1.91
CA ARG A 120 15.96 3.97 -1.23
C ARG A 120 15.53 5.44 -1.30
N GLY A 121 15.99 6.25 -0.35
CA GLY A 121 15.68 7.69 -0.27
C GLY A 121 14.62 8.04 0.80
N GLU A 122 14.49 9.34 1.05
CA GLU A 122 13.46 10.01 1.89
C GLU A 122 12.77 11.12 1.07
#